data_AF-A0A3M2ZQA4-F1
#
_entry.id   AF-A0A3M2ZQA4-F1
#
_cell.length_a   1.000
_cell.length_b   1.000
_cell.length_c   1.000
_cell.angle_alpha   90.00
_cell.angle_beta   90.00
_cell.angle_gamma   90.00
#
_symmetry.space_group_name_H-M   'P 1'
#
loop_
_entity.id
_entity.type
_entity.pdbx_description
1 polymer ?
#
loop_
_entity_poly.entity_id
_entity_poly.type
_entity_poly.pdbx_seq_one_letter_code
_entity_poly.pdbx_strand_id
1 'polypeptide(L)'
;LPHIDSNLLGGWMKPARERSNQEQLCLERSDKLTNELLAADMLVIAAPMYNFDIPSTLKAWLDHVIRAGVTFKYTPTLTQGLLIGKRAVVLTARG
;
A
#
# COMPACT_ATOMS: atom_id res chain seq x y z
N LEU A 1 3.16 -6.27 -9.34
CA LEU A 1 2.11 -6.40 -8.30
C LEU A 1 0.77 -6.22 -8.97
N PRO A 2 -0.23 -7.09 -8.75
CA PRO A 2 -1.56 -6.88 -9.31
C PRO A 2 -2.22 -5.69 -8.61
N HIS A 3 -3.10 -5.00 -9.34
CA HIS A 3 -3.92 -3.92 -8.80
C HIS A 3 -4.95 -4.46 -7.81
N ILE A 4 -5.54 -3.55 -7.01
CA ILE A 4 -6.67 -3.89 -6.15
C ILE A 4 -7.80 -4.46 -7.01
N ASP A 5 -8.31 -5.61 -6.59
CA ASP A 5 -9.49 -6.27 -7.15
C ASP A 5 -10.52 -6.56 -6.05
N SER A 6 -11.64 -7.18 -6.43
CA SER A 6 -12.70 -7.57 -5.50
C SER A 6 -12.22 -8.56 -4.44
N ASN A 7 -11.25 -9.42 -4.75
CA ASN A 7 -10.71 -10.38 -3.79
C ASN A 7 -9.91 -9.70 -2.69
N LEU A 8 -9.05 -8.73 -3.05
CA LEU A 8 -8.32 -7.96 -2.04
C LEU A 8 -9.26 -7.11 -1.19
N LEU A 9 -10.27 -6.49 -1.81
CA LEU A 9 -11.29 -5.73 -1.08
C LEU A 9 -12.07 -6.62 -0.11
N GLY A 10 -12.47 -7.82 -0.55
CA GLY A 10 -13.09 -8.84 0.30
C GLY A 10 -12.19 -9.27 1.47
N GLY A 11 -10.89 -9.42 1.21
CA GLY A 11 -9.88 -9.69 2.25
C GLY A 11 -9.83 -8.61 3.33
N TRP A 12 -9.91 -7.33 2.95
CA TRP A 12 -9.91 -6.21 3.91
C TRP A 12 -11.22 -6.07 4.68
N MET A 13 -12.37 -6.27 4.04
CA MET A 13 -13.67 -5.94 4.61
C MET A 13 -14.33 -7.09 5.38
N LYS A 14 -14.12 -8.34 4.96
CA LYS A 14 -14.80 -9.48 5.58
C LYS A 14 -14.11 -9.93 6.88
N PRO A 15 -14.87 -10.44 7.88
CA PRO A 15 -14.30 -11.18 9.00
C PRO A 15 -13.49 -12.38 8.53
N ALA A 16 -12.43 -12.76 9.25
CA ALA A 16 -11.52 -13.85 8.85
C ALA A 16 -12.23 -15.17 8.52
N ARG A 17 -13.29 -15.49 9.26
CA ARG A 17 -14.13 -16.70 9.08
C ARG A 17 -14.99 -16.71 7.81
N GLU A 18 -15.16 -15.58 7.14
CA GLU A 18 -16.02 -15.43 5.94
C GLU A 18 -15.21 -15.20 4.66
N ARG A 19 -13.87 -15.22 4.75
CA ARG A 19 -12.98 -15.00 3.60
C ARG A 19 -12.84 -16.30 2.80
N SER A 20 -12.87 -16.18 1.48
CA SER A 20 -12.46 -17.26 0.59
C SER A 20 -10.93 -17.44 0.62
N ASN A 21 -10.46 -18.58 0.14
CA ASN A 21 -9.01 -18.82 0.01
C ASN A 21 -8.31 -17.77 -0.87
N GLN A 22 -8.98 -17.28 -1.93
CA GLN A 22 -8.41 -16.25 -2.80
C GLN A 22 -8.33 -14.89 -2.09
N GLU A 23 -9.37 -14.52 -1.34
CA GLU A 23 -9.38 -13.29 -0.54
C GLU A 23 -8.29 -13.32 0.53
N GLN A 24 -8.09 -14.47 1.18
CA GLN A 24 -7.05 -14.68 2.18
C GLN A 24 -5.64 -14.55 1.57
N LEU A 25 -5.37 -15.18 0.41
CA LEU A 25 -4.09 -15.07 -0.28
C LEU A 25 -3.77 -13.64 -0.75
N CYS A 26 -4.79 -12.92 -1.26
CA CYS A 26 -4.65 -11.52 -1.64
C CYS A 26 -4.35 -10.63 -0.43
N LEU A 27 -5.04 -10.87 0.69
CA LEU A 27 -4.82 -10.17 1.96
C LEU A 27 -3.40 -10.42 2.48
N GLU A 28 -2.94 -11.67 2.54
CA GLU A 28 -1.60 -12.03 3.02
C GLU A 28 -0.49 -11.33 2.24
N ARG A 29 -0.63 -11.26 0.92
CA ARG A 29 0.29 -10.50 0.06
C ARG A 29 0.29 -9.01 0.40
N SER A 30 -0.89 -8.43 0.63
CA SER A 30 -1.04 -7.01 1.02
C SER A 30 -0.46 -6.74 2.40
N ASP A 31 -0.71 -7.63 3.36
CA ASP A 31 -0.18 -7.57 4.72
C ASP A 31 1.34 -7.69 4.71
N LYS A 32 1.91 -8.59 3.91
CA LYS A 32 3.36 -8.72 3.76
C LYS A 32 4.01 -7.40 3.31
N LEU A 33 3.51 -6.78 2.25
CA LEU A 33 4.02 -5.51 1.74
C LEU A 33 3.87 -4.37 2.76
N THR A 34 2.73 -4.35 3.45
CA THR A 34 2.48 -3.35 4.49
C THR A 34 3.46 -3.53 5.65
N ASN A 35 3.69 -4.77 6.10
CA ASN A 35 4.63 -5.09 7.18
C ASN A 35 6.07 -4.74 6.81
N GLU A 36 6.48 -4.96 5.56
CA GLU A 36 7.79 -4.52 5.05
C GLU A 36 7.94 -2.98 5.18
N LEU A 37 6.91 -2.21 4.82
CA LEU A 37 6.91 -0.75 5.00
C LEU A 37 6.93 -0.34 6.49
N LEU A 38 6.17 -1.03 7.33
CA LEU A 38 6.14 -0.75 8.77
C LEU A 38 7.49 -1.01 9.44
N ALA A 39 8.19 -2.06 9.03
CA ALA A 39 9.50 -2.43 9.56
C ALA A 39 10.64 -1.52 9.08
N ALA A 40 10.49 -0.83 7.95
CA ALA A 40 11.54 -0.01 7.37
C ALA A 40 11.67 1.36 8.06
N ASP A 41 12.89 1.77 8.42
CA ASP A 41 13.17 3.14 8.91
C ASP A 41 13.33 4.15 7.76
N MET A 42 13.74 3.65 6.59
CA MET A 42 13.95 4.43 5.38
C MET A 42 13.34 3.72 4.17
N LEU A 43 12.65 4.48 3.33
CA LEU A 43 12.08 4.04 2.07
C LEU A 43 12.88 4.64 0.91
N VAL A 44 13.31 3.81 -0.03
CA VAL A 44 13.93 4.26 -1.29
C VAL A 44 13.03 3.84 -2.44
N ILE A 45 12.47 4.80 -3.16
CA ILE A 45 11.63 4.56 -4.35
C ILE A 45 12.41 5.00 -5.58
N ALA A 46 12.76 4.06 -6.45
CA ALA A 46 13.34 4.35 -7.76
C ALA A 46 12.30 4.08 -8.85
N ALA A 47 11.81 5.12 -9.52
CA ALA A 47 10.78 4.99 -10.53
C ALA A 47 10.88 6.07 -11.62
N PRO A 48 10.82 5.69 -12.91
CA PRO A 48 10.75 6.67 -14.00
C PRO A 48 9.39 7.37 -14.05
N MET A 49 9.33 8.52 -14.71
CA MET A 49 8.06 9.16 -15.07
C MET A 49 7.53 8.57 -16.37
N TYR A 50 6.30 8.04 -16.34
CA TYR A 50 5.57 7.59 -17.53
C TYR A 50 4.29 8.39 -17.66
N ASN A 51 4.08 9.03 -18.81
CA ASN A 51 2.88 9.84 -19.10
C ASN A 51 2.56 10.87 -18.00
N PHE A 52 3.58 11.60 -17.54
CA PHE A 52 3.49 12.60 -16.46
C PHE A 52 3.10 12.03 -15.08
N ASP A 53 3.17 10.72 -14.88
CA ASP A 53 2.81 10.05 -13.63
C ASP A 53 3.79 8.92 -13.28
N ILE A 54 3.55 8.27 -12.13
CA ILE A 54 4.27 7.09 -11.67
C ILE A 54 3.95 5.84 -12.51
N PRO A 55 4.84 4.84 -12.56
CA PRO A 55 4.52 3.57 -13.19
C PRO A 55 3.33 2.89 -12.51
N SER A 56 2.49 2.24 -13.31
CA SER A 56 1.30 1.52 -12.84
C SER A 56 1.60 0.51 -11.73
N THR A 57 2.78 -0.11 -11.77
CA THR A 57 3.26 -1.03 -10.72
C THR A 57 3.58 -0.35 -9.40
N LEU A 58 4.12 0.88 -9.42
CA LEU A 58 4.33 1.67 -8.21
C LEU A 58 2.98 2.10 -7.61
N LYS A 59 2.01 2.47 -8.45
CA LYS A 59 0.63 2.72 -8.00
C LYS A 59 0.02 1.49 -7.34
N ALA A 60 0.15 0.30 -7.93
CA ALA A 60 -0.33 -0.94 -7.34
C ALA A 60 0.34 -1.25 -5.99
N TRP A 61 1.64 -0.94 -5.83
CA TRP A 61 2.32 -1.07 -4.54
C TRP A 61 1.77 -0.09 -3.49
N LEU A 62 1.61 1.19 -3.85
CA LEU A 62 1.03 2.20 -2.97
C LEU A 62 -0.36 1.81 -2.49
N ASP A 63 -1.17 1.28 -3.39
CA ASP A 63 -2.51 0.77 -3.10
C ASP A 63 -2.54 -0.37 -2.08
N HIS A 64 -1.50 -1.20 -2.04
CA HIS A 64 -1.36 -2.25 -1.03
C HIS A 64 -1.00 -1.69 0.36
N VAL A 65 -0.15 -0.66 0.42
CA VAL A 65 0.46 -0.21 1.68
C VAL A 65 -0.23 1.01 2.30
N ILE A 66 -1.02 1.78 1.53
CA ILE A 66 -1.82 2.90 2.04
C ILE A 66 -3.14 2.35 2.59
N ARG A 67 -3.19 2.08 3.89
CA ARG A 67 -4.30 1.38 4.55
C ARG A 67 -4.79 2.12 5.79
N ALA A 68 -6.10 2.35 5.83
CA ALA A 68 -6.77 2.96 6.96
C ALA A 68 -6.61 2.07 8.21
N GLY A 69 -6.30 2.70 9.35
CA GLY A 69 -6.01 2.02 10.61
C GLY A 69 -4.62 1.42 10.71
N VAL A 70 -3.81 1.43 9.63
CA VAL A 70 -2.46 0.83 9.62
C VAL A 70 -1.39 1.88 9.30
N THR A 71 -1.46 2.52 8.13
CA THR A 71 -0.48 3.53 7.71
C THR A 71 -1.02 4.95 7.76
N PHE A 72 -2.34 5.10 7.81
CA PHE A 72 -3.01 6.36 8.12
C PHE A 72 -4.30 6.11 8.91
N LYS A 73 -4.87 7.15 9.50
CA LYS A 73 -6.23 7.14 10.08
C LYS A 73 -7.01 8.37 9.65
N TYR A 74 -8.34 8.24 9.63
CA TYR A 74 -9.23 9.38 9.49
C TYR A 74 -9.39 10.09 10.84
N THR A 75 -9.31 11.41 10.84
CA THR A 75 -9.71 12.27 11.96
C THR A 75 -10.91 13.10 11.53
N PRO A 76 -11.65 13.76 12.45
CA PRO A 76 -12.83 14.55 12.09
C PRO A 76 -12.56 15.66 11.06
N THR A 77 -11.33 16.14 10.95
CA THR A 77 -10.95 17.26 10.06
C THR A 77 -10.09 16.81 8.88
N LEU A 78 -9.13 15.90 9.10
CA LEU A 78 -8.14 15.51 8.08
C LEU A 78 -7.74 14.04 8.18
N THR A 79 -7.01 13.57 7.16
CA THR A 79 -6.33 12.28 7.20
C THR A 79 -4.97 12.44 7.88
N GLN A 80 -4.67 11.62 8.89
CA GLN A 80 -3.39 11.66 9.62
C GLN A 80 -2.56 10.42 9.29
N GLY A 81 -1.33 10.62 8.78
CA GLY A 81 -0.36 9.54 8.60
C GLY A 81 0.13 8.98 9.94
N LEU A 82 0.31 7.67 10.02
CA LEU A 82 0.76 6.97 11.24
C LEU A 82 2.26 6.63 11.22
N LEU A 83 2.90 6.72 10.05
CA LEU A 83 4.32 6.37 9.85
C LEU A 83 5.25 7.52 10.22
N ILE A 84 5.26 7.91 11.49
CA ILE A 84 6.06 9.03 12.00
C ILE A 84 7.54 8.64 12.13
N GLY A 85 8.44 9.56 11.79
CA GLY A 85 9.89 9.39 11.92
C GLY A 85 10.57 8.58 10.81
N LYS A 86 9.81 8.03 9.86
CA LYS A 86 10.36 7.35 8.67
C LYS A 86 10.92 8.38 7.68
N ARG A 87 12.01 8.02 7.00
CA ARG A 87 12.61 8.82 5.92
C ARG A 87 12.28 8.22 4.56
N ALA A 88 12.15 9.05 3.53
CA ALA A 88 11.95 8.59 2.16
C ALA A 88 12.90 9.29 1.18
N VAL A 89 13.45 8.55 0.23
CA VAL A 89 14.24 9.05 -0.89
C VAL A 89 13.57 8.60 -2.18
N VAL A 90 13.30 9.53 -3.09
CA VAL A 90 12.71 9.24 -4.40
C VAL A 90 13.73 9.56 -5.48
N LEU A 91 14.11 8.53 -6.25
CA LEU A 91 14.98 8.63 -7.42
C LEU A 91 14.10 8.52 -8.66
N THR A 92 14.00 9.59 -9.44
CA THR A 92 13.18 9.61 -10.65
C THR A 92 13.95 10.13 -11.85
N ALA A 93 13.64 9.57 -13.02
CA ALA A 93 14.18 9.98 -14.30
C ALA A 93 13.02 10.32 -15.25
N ARG A 94 13.22 11.38 -16.04
CA ARG A 94 12.29 11.82 -17.08
C ARG A 94 13.07 12.26 -18.32
N GLY A 95 12.50 12.02 -19.49
CA GLY A 95 13.00 12.48 -20.79
C GLY A 95 12.23 13.69 -21.31
#